data_AF-A0A920DMH5-F1
#
_entry.id   AF-A0A920DMH5-F1
#
_cell.length_a   1.000
_cell.length_b   1.000
_cell.length_c   1.000
_cell.angle_alpha   90.00
_cell.angle_beta   90.00
_cell.angle_gamma   90.00
#
_symmetry.space_group_name_H-M   'P 1'
#
loop_
_entity.id
_entity.type
_entity.pdbx_description
1 polymer ?
#
loop_
_entity_poly.entity_id
_entity_poly.type
_entity_poly.pdbx_seq_one_letter_code
_entity_poly.pdbx_strand_id
1 'polypeptide(L)' 'MLDYDQQGHCVTLTINRPDMRNALGEPGDGDVFAEACARINQDRSVRWLF' A
#
# COMPACT_ATOMS: atom_id res chain seq x y z
N MET A 1 5.48 -3.00 -8.73
CA MET A 1 5.15 -3.99 -7.69
C MET A 1 4.87 -3.22 -6.41
N LEU A 2 3.84 -3.60 -5.65
CA LEU A 2 3.47 -2.91 -4.41
C LEU A 2 3.94 -3.76 -3.22
N ASP A 3 4.78 -3.16 -2.37
CA ASP A 3 5.36 -3.82 -1.21
C ASP A 3 4.65 -3.36 0.06
N TYR A 4 4.29 -4.30 0.92
CA TYR A 4 3.58 -4.07 2.18
C TYR A 4 4.48 -4.51 3.32
N ASP A 5 4.88 -3.56 4.16
CA ASP A 5 5.65 -3.82 5.38
C ASP A 5 4.90 -3.30 6.61
N GLN A 6 4.79 -4.13 7.66
CA GLN A 6 4.13 -3.75 8.90
C GLN A 6 5.09 -3.89 10.07
N GLN A 7 5.44 -2.77 10.69
CA GLN A 7 6.29 -2.71 11.87
C GLN A 7 5.46 -2.23 13.07
N GLY A 8 5.02 -3.20 13.88
CA GLY A 8 4.13 -2.95 15.02
C GLY A 8 2.81 -2.35 14.56
N HIS A 9 2.58 -1.09 14.93
CA HIS A 9 1.35 -0.35 14.60
C HIS A 9 1.48 0.55 13.37
N CYS A 10 2.63 0.52 12.69
CA CYS A 10 2.92 1.30 11.49
C CYS A 10 2.93 0.38 10.27
N VAL A 11 2.25 0.80 9.20
CA VAL A 11 2.28 0.13 7.90
C VAL A 11 2.93 1.05 6.88
N THR A 12 3.89 0.52 6.12
CA THR A 12 4.56 1.19 5.01
C THR A 12 4.13 0.54 3.70
N LEU A 13 3.55 1.33 2.79
CA LEU A 13 3.21 0.88 1.44
C LEU A 13 4.23 1.44 0.45
N THR A 14 5.12 0.60 -0.07
CA THR A 14 6.10 1.03 -1.07
C THR A 14 5.63 0.68 -2.47
N ILE A 15 5.36 1.71 -3.28
CA ILE A 15 5.15 1.54 -4.72
C ILE A 15 6.53 1.47 -5.39
N ASN A 16 7.01 0.27 -5.68
CA ASN A 16 8.25 0.07 -6.43
C ASN A 16 7.92 -0.01 -7.93
N ARG A 17 7.85 1.16 -8.58
CA ARG A 17 7.75 1.31 -10.04
C ARG A 17 8.72 2.38 -10.57
N PRO A 18 10.03 2.08 -10.58
CA PRO A 18 11.05 3.02 -11.04
C PRO A 18 10.84 3.43 -12.51
N ASP A 19 10.41 2.51 -13.37
CA ASP A 19 10.18 2.75 -14.81
C ASP A 19 9.04 3.75 -15.09
N MET A 20 8.08 3.86 -14.18
CA MET A 20 6.93 4.78 -14.31
C MET A 20 6.98 5.95 -13.31
N ARG A 21 8.13 6.18 -12.66
CA ARG A 21 8.30 7.21 -11.62
C ARG A 21 7.22 7.13 -10.53
N ASN A 22 6.84 5.91 -10.15
CA ASN A 22 5.78 5.62 -9.18
C ASN A 22 4.39 6.16 -9.57
N ALA A 23 4.12 6.34 -10.87
CA ALA A 23 2.79 6.72 -11.33
C ALA A 23 1.78 5.62 -10.99
N LEU A 24 0.76 6.00 -10.23
CA LEU A 24 -0.49 5.25 -10.13
C LEU A 24 -1.25 5.49 -11.43
N GLY A 25 -1.27 4.51 -12.33
CA GLY A 25 -1.86 4.73 -13.65
C GLY A 25 -2.11 3.50 -14.52
N GLU A 26 -1.62 2.32 -14.14
CA GLU A 26 -1.99 1.10 -14.85
C GLU A 26 -3.31 0.53 -14.30
N PRO A 27 -4.18 0.00 -15.18
CA PRO A 27 -5.40 -0.67 -14.77
C PRO A 27 -5.06 -1.88 -13.90
N GLY A 28 -5.57 -1.89 -12.66
CA GLY A 28 -5.30 -2.92 -11.65
C GLY A 28 -4.52 -2.40 -10.44
N ASP A 29 -3.70 -1.35 -10.58
CA ASP A 29 -2.98 -0.79 -9.42
C ASP A 29 -3.91 -0.09 -8.43
N GLY A 30 -4.96 0.56 -8.92
CA GLY A 30 -5.99 1.14 -8.05
C GLY A 30 -6.69 0.08 -7.20
N ASP A 31 -6.88 -1.13 -7.74
CA ASP A 31 -7.53 -2.24 -7.04
C ASP A 31 -6.59 -2.83 -5.97
N VAL A 32 -5.32 -3.02 -6.31
CA VAL A 32 -4.28 -3.46 -5.36
C VAL A 32 -4.10 -2.45 -4.21
N PHE A 33 -4.13 -1.15 -4.53
CA PHE A 33 -4.05 -0.10 -3.51
C PHE A 33 -5.31 -0.07 -2.64
N ALA A 34 -6.48 -0.20 -3.25
CA ALA A 34 -7.75 -0.26 -2.52
C ALA A 34 -7.81 -1.48 -1.60
N GLU A 35 -7.35 -2.64 -2.04
CA GLU A 35 -7.28 -3.86 -1.24
C GLU A 35 -6.31 -3.71 -0.07
N ALA A 36 -5.12 -3.16 -0.30
CA ALA A 36 -4.15 -2.88 0.77
C ALA A 36 -4.72 -1.90 1.82
N CYS A 37 -5.36 -0.82 1.37
CA CYS A 37 -6.06 0.12 2.26
C CYS A 37 -7.22 -0.53 3.01
N ALA A 38 -8.00 -1.40 2.38
CA ALA A 38 -9.09 -2.13 3.04
C ALA A 38 -8.54 -3.05 4.14
N ARG A 39 -7.44 -3.76 3.86
CA ARG A 39 -6.75 -4.61 4.84
C ARG A 39 -6.24 -3.82 6.03
N ILE A 40 -5.61 -2.67 5.80
CA ILE A 40 -5.14 -1.76 6.87
C ILE A 40 -6.30 -1.26 7.73
N ASN A 41 -7.41 -0.83 7.11
CA ASN A 41 -8.57 -0.32 7.83
C ASN A 41 -9.28 -1.40 8.66
N GLN A 42 -9.22 -2.66 8.26
CA GLN A 42 -9.76 -3.78 9.04
C GLN A 42 -8.83 -4.19 10.18
N ASP A 43 -7.52 -3.92 10.05
CA ASP A 43 -6.53 -4.24 11.06
C ASP A 43 -6.51 -3.18 12.17
N ARG A 44 -7.19 -3.48 13.28
CA ARG A 44 -7.27 -2.61 14.47
C ARG A 44 -5.93 -2.43 15.19
N SER A 45 -4.91 -3.19 14.82
CA SER A 45 -3.55 -2.98 15.33
C SER A 45 -2.82 -1.85 14.59
N VAL A 46 -3.26 -1.48 13.38
CA VAL A 46 -2.65 -0.39 12.63
C VAL A 46 -3.19 0.94 13.14
N ARG A 47 -2.27 1.86 13.45
CA ARG A 47 -2.61 3.22 13.89
C ARG A 47 -2.12 4.30 12.93
N TRP A 48 -1.11 3.98 12.11
CA TRP A 48 -0.45 4.93 11.22
C TRP A 48 -0.08 4.22 9.91
N LEU A 49 -0.30 4.91 8.79
CA LEU A 49 0.03 4.48 7.43
C LEU A 49 0.98 5.51 6.82
N PHE A 50 2.09 5.05 6.22
CA PHE A 50 3.09 5.88 5.56
C PHE A 50 3.36 5.42 4.11
#